data_AF-A0A932N8B6-F1
#
_entry.id   AF-A0A932N8B6-F1
#
_cell.length_a   1.000
_cell.length_b   1.000
_cell.length_c   1.000
_cell.angle_alpha   90.00
_cell.angle_beta   90.00
_cell.angle_gamma   90.00
#
_symmetry.space_group_name_H-M   'P 1'
#
loop_
_entity.id
_entity.type
_entity.pdbx_description
1 polymer ?
#
loop_
_entity_poly.entity_id
_entity_poly.type
_entity_poly.pdbx_seq_one_letter_code
_entity_poly.pdbx_strand_id
1 'polypeptide(L)'
;MSEENRSQQGTDPDASEPSNHAENDASLALPVQPLLPAAKVSPRWQWSPWVIWLIPVIAAAIAGYLVIHAMLERGSTITISFKSAEGLEAGKTKIKYKDVDIGDVKTISLSKDRSQVIVKAQLVKGAASFARDDTVFWVVRPRIGAGGISGLSTLLSGSYIAVDVGKSELERDDFIGLDAPPPITNGLAGRHFILHSEQIGSLDVGAPLYYRRLQVGQVISYELDKNGRGFTFNVFVNAPYDQYVRQNSLFSHASGVEFNLDANGIKLQTESLASILSGGISFETPADNVTQQAAANAEFTLFPSRQKALQHPDFEVRAGLMYFNESVRG
;
A
#
# COMPACT_ATOMS: atom_id res chain seq x y z
N MET A 1 -46.02 -10.00 -78.04
CA MET A 1 -47.00 -9.24 -77.23
C MET A 1 -46.72 -7.77 -77.49
N SER A 2 -47.04 -7.24 -78.67
CA SER A 2 -48.40 -6.94 -79.15
C SER A 2 -49.05 -5.95 -78.18
N GLU A 3 -48.86 -4.65 -78.39
CA GLU A 3 -49.69 -3.81 -79.27
C GLU A 3 -51.18 -3.92 -78.95
N GLU A 4 -51.66 -2.85 -78.32
CA GLU A 4 -52.56 -1.87 -78.93
C GLU A 4 -54.02 -2.21 -79.19
N ASN A 5 -54.81 -1.20 -78.83
CA ASN A 5 -55.95 -0.66 -79.57
C ASN A 5 -57.25 -1.46 -79.56
N ARG A 6 -58.32 -0.79 -79.10
CA ARG A 6 -59.26 -0.20 -80.06
C ARG A 6 -60.27 0.71 -79.35
N SER A 7 -60.38 1.95 -79.83
CA SER A 7 -61.54 2.41 -80.61
C SER A 7 -61.78 3.91 -80.43
N GLN A 8 -61.48 4.67 -81.47
CA GLN A 8 -62.45 5.34 -82.38
C GLN A 8 -62.81 6.75 -81.86
N GLN A 9 -62.33 7.86 -82.44
CA GLN A 9 -62.43 8.39 -83.81
C GLN A 9 -63.79 9.06 -84.13
N GLY A 10 -63.70 10.31 -84.59
CA GLY A 10 -64.75 11.08 -85.25
C GLY A 10 -64.77 12.55 -84.79
N THR A 11 -63.97 13.45 -85.37
CA THR A 11 -64.29 14.36 -86.51
C THR A 11 -65.43 15.36 -86.25
N ASP A 12 -65.05 16.62 -85.99
CA ASP A 12 -65.43 17.91 -86.65
C ASP A 12 -66.76 18.05 -87.44
N PRO A 13 -67.23 19.27 -87.78
CA PRO A 13 -66.91 20.63 -87.27
C PRO A 13 -68.20 21.48 -87.03
N ASP A 14 -68.02 22.76 -86.69
CA ASP A 14 -68.56 23.90 -87.46
C ASP A 14 -69.30 25.01 -86.68
N ALA A 15 -68.88 26.22 -87.05
CA ALA A 15 -69.59 27.48 -87.14
C ALA A 15 -70.11 28.23 -85.90
N SER A 16 -69.64 29.48 -85.87
CA SER A 16 -70.40 30.72 -85.71
C SER A 16 -70.65 31.28 -84.31
N GLU A 17 -69.74 32.18 -83.93
CA GLU A 17 -70.05 33.51 -83.34
C GLU A 17 -71.10 34.26 -84.20
N PRO A 18 -71.91 35.21 -83.64
CA PRO A 18 -71.33 36.44 -83.10
C PRO A 18 -72.08 37.17 -81.94
N SER A 19 -71.28 37.96 -81.23
CA SER A 19 -71.52 39.28 -80.58
C SER A 19 -72.96 39.81 -80.40
N ASN A 20 -73.28 40.29 -79.19
CA ASN A 20 -73.60 41.72 -78.99
C ASN A 20 -73.77 42.17 -77.52
N HIS A 21 -73.05 43.25 -77.21
CA HIS A 21 -73.42 44.48 -76.51
C HIS A 21 -74.44 44.53 -75.35
N ALA A 22 -73.91 44.97 -74.21
CA ALA A 22 -74.17 46.23 -73.48
C ALA A 22 -75.42 46.43 -72.57
N GLU A 23 -75.06 46.81 -71.33
CA GLU A 23 -75.65 47.80 -70.42
C GLU A 23 -76.82 47.46 -69.45
N ASN A 24 -76.51 47.71 -68.16
CA ASN A 24 -77.32 48.23 -67.03
C ASN A 24 -78.60 47.45 -66.61
N ASP A 25 -78.96 47.26 -65.33
CA ASP A 25 -78.72 47.98 -64.08
C ASP A 25 -78.90 47.04 -62.86
N ALA A 26 -78.21 47.39 -61.76
CA ALA A 26 -78.60 47.23 -60.35
C ALA A 26 -79.36 45.96 -59.86
N SER A 27 -78.71 45.12 -59.03
CA SER A 27 -79.18 44.76 -57.67
C SER A 27 -78.26 43.76 -56.95
N LEU A 28 -77.95 44.05 -55.68
CA LEU A 28 -77.13 43.25 -54.78
C LEU A 28 -77.81 41.92 -54.43
N ALA A 29 -77.26 40.80 -54.92
CA ALA A 29 -77.54 39.46 -54.41
C ALA A 29 -76.22 38.67 -54.36
N LEU A 30 -75.70 38.44 -53.15
CA LEU A 30 -74.50 37.63 -52.92
C LEU A 30 -74.82 36.14 -53.19
N PRO A 31 -74.08 35.42 -54.04
CA PRO A 31 -74.30 34.00 -54.26
C PRO A 31 -73.85 33.19 -53.03
N VAL A 32 -74.76 32.39 -52.48
CA VAL A 32 -74.49 31.40 -51.43
C VAL A 32 -73.63 30.29 -52.04
N GLN A 33 -72.36 30.20 -51.62
CA GLN A 33 -71.46 29.13 -52.05
C GLN A 33 -71.75 27.83 -51.29
N PRO A 34 -71.67 26.65 -51.94
CA PRO A 34 -71.87 25.36 -51.28
C PRO A 34 -70.74 25.06 -50.29
N LEU A 35 -71.11 24.62 -49.07
CA LEU A 35 -70.20 24.26 -48.00
C LEU A 35 -69.30 23.08 -48.42
N LEU A 36 -68.01 23.36 -48.63
CA LEU A 36 -66.99 22.33 -48.77
C LEU A 36 -66.91 21.48 -47.48
N PRO A 37 -66.79 20.14 -47.56
CA PRO A 37 -66.59 19.31 -46.37
C PRO A 37 -65.27 19.70 -45.70
N ALA A 38 -65.36 20.18 -44.46
CA ALA A 38 -64.20 20.61 -43.69
C ALA A 38 -63.31 19.41 -43.33
N ALA A 39 -62.03 19.47 -43.73
CA ALA A 39 -61.02 18.51 -43.32
C ALA A 39 -60.85 18.56 -41.78
N LYS A 40 -61.20 17.46 -41.10
CA LYS A 40 -60.89 17.29 -39.67
C LYS A 40 -59.40 17.00 -39.53
N VAL A 41 -58.63 18.06 -39.31
CA VAL A 41 -57.23 17.95 -38.90
C VAL A 41 -57.24 17.45 -37.45
N SER A 42 -56.96 16.16 -37.24
CA SER A 42 -56.63 15.68 -35.90
C SER A 42 -55.35 16.40 -35.47
N PRO A 43 -55.34 17.11 -34.33
CA PRO A 43 -54.13 17.78 -33.88
C PRO A 43 -53.05 16.71 -33.66
N ARG A 44 -51.99 16.76 -34.47
CA ARG A 44 -50.79 15.97 -34.23
C ARG A 44 -50.31 16.27 -32.82
N TRP A 45 -50.00 15.24 -32.05
CA TRP A 45 -49.45 15.34 -30.70
C TRP A 45 -48.18 16.20 -30.74
N GLN A 46 -48.34 17.50 -30.52
CA GLN A 46 -47.23 18.44 -30.39
C GLN A 46 -46.69 18.26 -28.99
N TRP A 47 -45.63 17.45 -28.87
CA TRP A 47 -44.78 17.47 -27.69
C TRP A 47 -44.36 18.93 -27.50
N SER A 48 -44.75 19.54 -26.39
CA SER A 48 -44.37 20.92 -26.07
C SER A 48 -42.85 21.02 -26.23
N PRO A 49 -42.32 22.10 -26.85
CA PRO A 49 -40.88 22.28 -27.08
C PRO A 49 -40.04 22.17 -25.79
N TRP A 50 -40.69 22.25 -24.63
CA TRP A 50 -40.11 22.06 -23.31
C TRP A 50 -39.57 20.65 -23.04
N VAL A 51 -40.15 19.59 -23.64
CA VAL A 51 -39.68 18.21 -23.40
C VAL A 51 -38.28 17.97 -23.99
N ILE A 52 -37.95 18.64 -25.10
CA ILE A 52 -36.62 18.59 -25.73
C ILE A 52 -35.57 19.26 -24.82
N TRP A 53 -35.96 20.31 -24.08
CA TRP A 53 -35.08 21.02 -23.14
C TRP A 53 -34.92 20.32 -21.79
N LEU A 54 -35.82 19.39 -21.45
CA LEU A 54 -35.74 18.58 -20.25
C LEU A 54 -34.51 17.65 -20.27
N ILE A 55 -34.17 17.09 -21.44
CA ILE A 55 -33.06 16.15 -21.61
C ILE A 55 -31.69 16.80 -21.27
N PRO A 56 -31.32 17.98 -21.83
CA PRO A 56 -30.11 18.69 -21.43
C PRO A 56 -30.04 19.05 -19.95
N VAL A 57 -31.16 19.45 -19.35
CA VAL A 57 -31.21 19.82 -17.93
C VAL A 57 -31.00 18.61 -17.04
N ILE A 58 -31.63 17.47 -17.36
CA ILE A 58 -31.42 16.21 -16.63
C ILE A 58 -29.97 15.73 -16.81
N ALA A 59 -29.42 15.79 -18.03
CA ALA A 59 -28.04 15.43 -18.29
C ALA A 59 -27.06 16.31 -17.47
N ALA A 60 -27.29 17.61 -17.42
CA ALA A 60 -26.50 18.54 -16.62
C ALA A 60 -26.62 18.26 -15.11
N ALA A 61 -27.82 17.92 -14.62
CA ALA A 61 -28.04 17.56 -13.22
C ALA A 61 -27.30 16.26 -12.87
N ILE A 62 -27.33 15.24 -13.72
CA ILE A 62 -26.59 13.98 -13.53
C ILE A 62 -25.08 14.24 -13.56
N ALA A 63 -24.60 15.06 -14.50
CA ALA A 63 -23.18 15.42 -14.58
C ALA A 63 -22.72 16.17 -13.31
N GLY A 64 -23.51 17.15 -12.86
CA GLY A 64 -23.26 17.86 -11.60
C GLY A 64 -23.27 16.93 -10.39
N TYR A 65 -24.23 16.01 -10.33
CA TYR A 65 -24.29 14.98 -9.29
C TYR A 65 -23.03 14.10 -9.29
N LEU A 66 -22.59 13.60 -10.45
CA LEU A 66 -21.39 12.77 -10.55
C LEU A 66 -20.12 13.52 -10.12
N VAL A 67 -19.99 14.81 -10.47
CA VAL A 67 -18.87 15.65 -10.03
C VAL A 67 -18.87 15.84 -8.51
N ILE A 68 -20.03 16.16 -7.93
CA ILE A 68 -20.17 16.34 -6.49
C ILE A 68 -19.89 15.02 -5.75
N HIS A 69 -20.43 13.91 -6.24
CA HIS A 69 -20.22 12.58 -5.66
C HIS A 69 -18.74 12.20 -5.69
N ALA A 70 -18.09 12.39 -6.85
CA ALA A 70 -16.66 12.14 -7.02
C ALA A 70 -15.76 13.07 -6.19
N MET A 71 -16.24 14.26 -5.81
CA MET A 71 -15.54 15.16 -4.88
C MET A 71 -15.75 14.73 -3.42
N LEU A 72 -16.97 14.33 -3.04
CA LEU A 72 -17.32 13.91 -1.68
C LEU A 72 -16.76 12.54 -1.28
N GLU A 73 -16.35 11.72 -2.25
CA GLU A 73 -15.69 10.43 -2.04
C GLU A 73 -14.16 10.53 -1.92
N ARG A 74 -13.55 11.65 -2.34
CA ARG A 74 -12.10 11.90 -2.18
C ARG A 74 -11.84 12.30 -0.71
N GLY A 75 -10.84 11.68 -0.07
CA GLY A 75 -10.44 12.04 1.30
C GLY A 75 -9.58 13.31 1.36
N SER A 76 -8.86 13.50 2.47
CA SER A 76 -7.90 14.61 2.61
C SER A 76 -6.67 14.40 1.71
N THR A 77 -6.09 15.49 1.20
CA THR A 77 -4.80 15.49 0.51
C THR A 77 -3.72 15.90 1.50
N ILE A 78 -2.75 15.02 1.72
CA ILE A 78 -1.61 15.26 2.61
C ILE A 78 -0.33 15.49 1.79
N THR A 79 0.61 16.21 2.40
CA THR A 79 1.94 16.49 1.87
C THR A 79 2.96 15.80 2.76
N ILE A 80 3.83 14.99 2.17
CA ILE A 80 4.89 14.27 2.88
C ILE A 80 6.23 14.62 2.27
N SER A 81 7.15 15.10 3.10
CA SER A 81 8.50 15.51 2.70
C SER A 81 9.50 14.40 3.01
N PHE A 82 10.14 13.85 1.98
CA PHE A 82 11.19 12.82 2.09
C PHE A 82 12.54 13.38 1.65
N LYS A 83 13.65 12.73 2.03
CA LYS A 83 14.98 13.06 1.50
C LYS A 83 15.18 12.54 0.07
N SER A 84 14.57 11.40 -0.26
CA SER A 84 14.69 10.75 -1.56
C SER A 84 13.33 10.25 -2.07
N ALA A 85 13.15 10.26 -3.39
CA ALA A 85 11.98 9.68 -4.08
C ALA A 85 12.20 8.21 -4.48
N GLU A 86 13.32 7.60 -4.06
CA GLU A 86 13.72 6.28 -4.55
C GLU A 86 12.64 5.21 -4.32
N GLY A 87 12.21 4.62 -5.43
CA GLY A 87 11.18 3.57 -5.45
C GLY A 87 9.73 4.08 -5.39
N LEU A 88 9.51 5.40 -5.29
CA LEU A 88 8.18 6.02 -5.30
C LEU A 88 7.81 6.47 -6.71
N GLU A 89 6.60 6.12 -7.15
CA GLU A 89 6.04 6.48 -8.44
C GLU A 89 4.68 7.16 -8.28
N ALA A 90 4.53 8.33 -8.91
CA ALA A 90 3.27 9.06 -8.93
C ALA A 90 2.17 8.23 -9.62
N GLY A 91 1.00 8.14 -8.98
CA GLY A 91 -0.16 7.39 -9.47
C GLY A 91 -0.12 5.88 -9.24
N LYS A 92 1.04 5.30 -8.89
CA LYS A 92 1.19 3.85 -8.64
C LYS A 92 1.44 3.52 -7.17
N THR A 93 2.29 4.31 -6.49
CA THR A 93 2.63 4.06 -5.09
C THR A 93 1.41 4.26 -4.20
N LYS A 94 1.14 3.24 -3.37
CA LYS A 94 0.06 3.23 -2.37
C LYS A 94 0.56 3.69 -1.01
N ILE A 95 -0.34 4.26 -0.23
CA ILE A 95 -0.16 4.45 1.21
C ILE A 95 -0.89 3.31 1.92
N LYS A 96 -0.20 2.62 2.83
CA LYS A 96 -0.73 1.46 3.55
C LYS A 96 -0.64 1.61 5.06
N TYR A 97 -1.70 1.22 5.75
CA TYR A 97 -1.69 0.98 7.19
C TYR A 97 -1.93 -0.51 7.44
N LYS A 98 -1.00 -1.19 8.11
CA LYS A 98 -1.11 -2.64 8.38
C LYS A 98 -1.48 -3.44 7.11
N ASP A 99 -0.79 -3.16 6.00
CA ASP A 99 -1.00 -3.74 4.67
C ASP A 99 -2.35 -3.45 3.98
N VAL A 100 -3.19 -2.59 4.56
CA VAL A 100 -4.43 -2.11 3.93
C VAL A 100 -4.17 -0.81 3.17
N ASP A 101 -4.62 -0.74 1.92
CA ASP A 101 -4.51 0.46 1.07
C ASP A 101 -5.45 1.56 1.60
N ILE A 102 -4.87 2.69 2.03
CA ILE A 102 -5.60 3.84 2.59
C ILE A 102 -5.42 5.13 1.77
N GLY A 103 -4.62 5.10 0.71
CA GLY A 103 -4.39 6.25 -0.14
C GLY A 103 -3.44 5.97 -1.29
N ASP A 104 -3.25 6.98 -2.14
CA ASP A 104 -2.37 6.93 -3.30
C ASP A 104 -1.49 8.17 -3.39
N VAL A 105 -0.25 7.99 -3.83
CA VAL A 105 0.61 9.11 -4.24
C VAL A 105 0.08 9.70 -5.55
N LYS A 106 -0.18 11.01 -5.58
CA LYS A 106 -0.67 11.71 -6.77
C LYS A 106 0.45 12.41 -7.53
N THR A 107 1.33 13.12 -6.83
CA THR A 107 2.44 13.84 -7.47
C THR A 107 3.69 13.77 -6.62
N ILE A 108 4.83 13.70 -7.28
CA ILE A 108 6.16 13.78 -6.67
C ILE A 108 6.85 14.99 -7.29
N SER A 109 7.34 15.89 -6.46
CA SER A 109 8.00 17.12 -6.88
C SER A 109 9.21 17.39 -6.00
N LEU A 110 10.18 18.12 -6.51
CA LEU A 110 11.32 18.54 -5.72
C LEU A 110 11.01 19.89 -5.05
N SER A 111 11.47 20.08 -3.82
CA SER A 111 11.36 21.36 -3.11
C SER A 111 12.11 22.47 -3.88
N LYS A 112 11.74 23.73 -3.62
CA LYS A 112 12.32 24.88 -4.33
C LYS A 112 13.85 24.99 -4.16
N ASP A 113 14.33 24.61 -2.99
CA ASP A 113 15.74 24.57 -2.61
C ASP A 113 16.45 23.25 -2.99
N ARG A 114 15.73 22.30 -3.60
CA ARG A 114 16.23 20.99 -4.04
C ARG A 114 16.73 20.07 -2.93
N SER A 115 16.44 20.37 -1.67
CA SER A 115 16.90 19.60 -0.52
C SER A 115 15.98 18.41 -0.18
N GLN A 116 14.72 18.46 -0.60
CA GLN A 116 13.68 17.51 -0.23
C GLN A 116 12.78 17.16 -1.41
N VAL A 117 12.21 15.97 -1.35
CA VAL A 117 11.17 15.50 -2.26
C VAL A 117 9.82 15.68 -1.57
N ILE A 118 8.96 16.49 -2.19
CA ILE A 118 7.59 16.75 -1.76
C ILE A 118 6.66 15.79 -2.49
N VAL A 119 6.07 14.88 -1.72
CA VAL A 119 5.09 13.89 -2.18
C VAL A 119 3.70 14.34 -1.76
N LYS A 120 2.83 14.62 -2.73
CA LYS A 120 1.40 14.85 -2.44
C LYS A 120 0.65 13.54 -2.60
N ALA A 121 -0.06 13.15 -1.55
CA ALA A 121 -0.83 11.94 -1.53
C ALA A 121 -2.28 12.21 -1.15
N GLN A 122 -3.17 11.41 -1.71
CA GLN A 122 -4.60 11.50 -1.52
C GLN A 122 -5.04 10.31 -0.66
N LEU A 123 -5.57 10.59 0.52
CA LEU A 123 -6.16 9.58 1.37
C LEU A 123 -7.58 9.25 0.90
N VAL A 124 -8.06 8.05 1.21
CA VAL A 124 -9.49 7.69 1.09
C VAL A 124 -10.29 8.37 2.20
N LYS A 125 -11.59 8.59 1.99
CA LYS A 125 -12.46 9.28 2.95
C LYS A 125 -12.41 8.71 4.38
N GLY A 126 -12.41 7.38 4.51
CA GLY A 126 -12.32 6.70 5.80
C GLY A 126 -10.95 6.78 6.48
N ALA A 127 -9.93 7.27 5.77
CA ALA A 127 -8.57 7.41 6.26
C ALA A 127 -8.20 8.86 6.62
N ALA A 128 -9.13 9.82 6.54
CA ALA A 128 -8.86 11.20 6.94
C ALA A 128 -8.38 11.32 8.39
N SER A 129 -8.89 10.46 9.29
CA SER A 129 -8.48 10.39 10.70
C SER A 129 -7.05 9.89 10.95
N PHE A 130 -6.34 9.49 9.89
CA PHE A 130 -4.95 9.06 9.93
C PHE A 130 -4.00 10.26 9.79
N ALA A 131 -4.49 11.43 9.40
CA ALA A 131 -3.71 12.65 9.26
C ALA A 131 -3.63 13.40 10.62
N ARG A 132 -3.01 12.77 11.62
CA ARG A 132 -2.83 13.34 12.99
C ARG A 132 -1.41 13.85 13.17
N ASP A 133 -1.21 14.86 14.03
CA ASP A 133 0.11 15.51 14.24
C ASP A 133 1.26 14.54 14.59
N ASP A 134 0.98 13.47 15.32
CA ASP A 134 1.95 12.45 15.72
C ASP A 134 1.97 11.21 14.80
N THR A 135 1.42 11.34 13.59
CA THR A 135 1.46 10.28 12.56
C THR A 135 2.81 10.25 11.89
N VAL A 136 3.35 9.04 11.73
CA VAL A 136 4.64 8.81 11.10
C VAL A 136 4.45 8.06 9.79
N PHE A 137 5.07 8.57 8.74
CA PHE A 137 5.10 7.94 7.41
C PHE A 137 6.52 7.48 7.08
N TRP A 138 6.66 6.33 6.44
CA TRP A 138 7.96 5.88 5.95
C TRP A 138 7.87 5.09 4.65
N VAL A 139 8.96 5.06 3.90
CA VAL A 139 9.04 4.27 2.66
C VAL A 139 9.43 2.83 2.97
N VAL A 140 8.64 1.87 2.50
CA VAL A 140 8.97 0.44 2.51
C VAL A 140 9.41 0.02 1.12
N ARG A 141 10.66 -0.45 1.03
CA ARG A 141 11.30 -0.91 -0.21
C ARG A 141 11.50 -2.43 -0.18
N PRO A 142 11.46 -3.12 -1.34
CA PRO A 142 11.85 -4.52 -1.40
C PRO A 142 13.32 -4.65 -0.99
N ARG A 143 13.63 -5.61 -0.12
CA ARG A 143 15.01 -5.94 0.28
C ARG A 143 15.34 -7.35 -0.16
N ILE A 144 16.49 -7.52 -0.80
CA ILE A 144 17.01 -8.83 -1.21
C ILE A 144 18.11 -9.19 -0.21
N GLY A 145 17.80 -10.05 0.74
CA GLY A 145 18.77 -10.60 1.70
C GLY A 145 19.22 -12.01 1.31
N ALA A 146 20.34 -12.45 1.87
CA ALA A 146 20.88 -13.82 1.65
C ALA A 146 19.93 -14.94 2.14
N GLY A 147 18.91 -14.58 2.94
CA GLY A 147 17.95 -15.48 3.57
C GLY A 147 16.62 -15.72 2.89
N GLY A 148 16.42 -15.14 1.72
CA GLY A 148 15.13 -15.10 1.05
C GLY A 148 14.66 -13.67 0.81
N ILE A 149 13.53 -13.57 0.12
CA ILE A 149 12.98 -12.30 -0.36
C ILE A 149 11.90 -11.87 0.64
N SER A 150 12.19 -10.88 1.47
CA SER A 150 11.16 -10.20 2.28
C SER A 150 10.44 -9.19 1.41
N GLY A 151 9.11 -9.22 1.40
CA GLY A 151 8.29 -8.34 0.56
C GLY A 151 8.16 -8.81 -0.90
N LEU A 152 7.86 -10.09 -1.13
CA LEU A 152 7.50 -10.59 -2.47
C LEU A 152 6.36 -9.76 -3.11
N SER A 153 5.42 -9.28 -2.29
CA SER A 153 4.37 -8.35 -2.70
C SER A 153 4.95 -7.07 -3.31
N THR A 154 6.03 -6.55 -2.73
CA THR A 154 6.75 -5.34 -3.16
C THR A 154 7.54 -5.55 -4.46
N LEU A 155 7.89 -6.79 -4.79
CA LEU A 155 8.56 -7.12 -6.07
C LEU A 155 7.61 -6.98 -7.27
N LEU A 156 6.33 -7.30 -7.06
CA LEU A 156 5.28 -7.18 -8.08
C LEU A 156 4.57 -5.81 -8.03
N SER A 157 4.35 -5.26 -6.83
CA SER A 157 3.60 -4.00 -6.62
C SER A 157 4.47 -2.75 -6.47
N GLY A 158 5.80 -2.89 -6.38
CA GLY A 158 6.72 -1.78 -6.16
C GLY A 158 6.73 -1.28 -4.70
N SER A 159 7.59 -0.30 -4.42
CA SER A 159 7.69 0.31 -3.09
C SER A 159 6.39 1.02 -2.71
N TYR A 160 6.07 1.03 -1.42
CA TYR A 160 4.89 1.71 -0.88
C TYR A 160 5.26 2.57 0.32
N ILE A 161 4.36 3.50 0.68
CA ILE A 161 4.50 4.31 1.90
C ILE A 161 3.68 3.62 2.98
N ALA A 162 4.31 3.23 4.08
CA ALA A 162 3.61 2.77 5.25
C ALA A 162 3.34 3.95 6.20
N VAL A 163 2.26 3.82 6.96
CA VAL A 163 1.87 4.81 7.97
C VAL A 163 1.71 4.13 9.32
N ASP A 164 1.99 4.88 10.38
CA ASP A 164 1.60 4.56 11.73
C ASP A 164 0.87 5.75 12.34
N VAL A 165 -0.37 5.50 12.79
CA VAL A 165 -1.28 6.55 13.24
C VAL A 165 -0.99 6.85 14.69
N GLY A 166 -0.79 8.13 14.95
CA GLY A 166 -0.63 8.62 16.31
C GLY A 166 -1.95 8.77 17.07
N LYS A 167 -1.88 9.18 18.33
CA LYS A 167 -3.01 9.34 19.25
C LYS A 167 -3.42 10.80 19.44
N SER A 168 -2.72 11.76 18.81
CA SER A 168 -3.06 13.18 18.92
C SER A 168 -4.45 13.44 18.34
N GLU A 169 -5.20 14.34 18.98
CA GLU A 169 -6.49 14.81 18.45
C GLU A 169 -6.33 15.97 17.45
N LEU A 170 -5.10 16.47 17.29
CA LEU A 170 -4.79 17.54 16.34
C LEU A 170 -4.57 16.95 14.94
N GLU A 171 -5.34 17.46 13.98
CA GLU A 171 -5.17 17.14 12.57
C GLU A 171 -4.00 17.91 11.96
N ARG A 172 -3.31 17.28 11.01
CA ARG A 172 -2.18 17.85 10.28
C ARG A 172 -2.13 17.30 8.87
N ASP A 173 -1.81 18.15 7.89
CA ASP A 173 -1.71 17.75 6.49
C ASP A 173 -0.27 17.79 5.94
N ASP A 174 0.71 18.22 6.74
CA ASP A 174 2.13 18.30 6.35
C ASP A 174 3.00 17.43 7.26
N PHE A 175 3.73 16.50 6.66
CA PHE A 175 4.47 15.46 7.35
C PHE A 175 5.92 15.37 6.89
N ILE A 176 6.79 14.96 7.79
CA ILE A 176 8.16 14.56 7.48
C ILE A 176 8.18 13.04 7.40
N GLY A 177 8.49 12.52 6.21
CA GLY A 177 8.58 11.09 5.96
C GLY A 177 9.97 10.54 6.30
N LEU A 178 10.00 9.35 6.89
CA LEU A 178 11.23 8.61 7.20
C LEU A 178 11.62 7.71 6.02
N ASP A 179 12.93 7.61 5.76
CA ASP A 179 13.44 6.72 4.70
C ASP A 179 13.47 5.24 5.11
N ALA A 180 13.32 4.97 6.41
CA ALA A 180 13.33 3.66 7.03
C ALA A 180 12.18 3.55 8.06
N PRO A 181 11.68 2.32 8.31
CA PRO A 181 10.64 2.10 9.32
C PRO A 181 11.08 2.65 10.69
N PRO A 182 10.19 3.35 11.41
CA PRO A 182 10.46 3.73 12.77
C PRO A 182 10.64 2.46 13.61
N PRO A 183 11.53 2.46 14.62
CA PRO A 183 11.73 1.30 15.47
C PRO A 183 10.48 0.94 16.30
N ILE A 184 9.52 1.87 16.42
CA ILE A 184 8.27 1.70 17.13
C ILE A 184 7.13 1.92 16.15
N THR A 185 6.30 0.90 15.95
CA THR A 185 4.99 1.03 15.31
C THR A 185 3.91 0.80 16.36
N ASN A 186 3.00 1.76 16.54
CA ASN A 186 1.89 1.70 17.47
C ASN A 186 1.01 0.47 17.14
N GLY A 187 0.95 -0.47 18.10
CA GLY A 187 0.01 -1.60 18.05
C GLY A 187 0.64 -2.99 17.98
N LEU A 188 1.97 -3.13 17.88
CA LEU A 188 2.63 -4.42 18.10
C LEU A 188 2.92 -4.57 19.59
N ALA A 189 2.18 -5.48 20.25
CA ALA A 189 2.44 -5.83 21.64
C ALA A 189 3.71 -6.68 21.74
N GLY A 190 4.57 -6.38 22.72
CA GLY A 190 5.86 -7.07 22.91
C GLY A 190 6.86 -6.22 23.68
N ARG A 191 8.14 -6.64 23.68
CA ARG A 191 9.24 -5.90 24.32
C ARG A 191 10.43 -5.76 23.39
N HIS A 192 11.13 -4.65 23.58
CA HIS A 192 12.42 -4.40 22.95
C HIS A 192 13.55 -4.88 23.86
N PHE A 193 14.63 -5.35 23.25
CA PHE A 193 15.88 -5.67 23.91
C PHE A 193 17.04 -5.16 23.09
N ILE A 194 18.15 -4.88 23.76
CA ILE A 194 19.36 -4.35 23.16
C ILE A 194 20.40 -5.47 23.21
N LEU A 195 20.97 -5.82 22.06
CA LEU A 195 22.00 -6.85 21.98
C LEU A 195 23.32 -6.26 21.51
N HIS A 196 24.40 -6.55 22.22
CA HIS A 196 25.75 -6.10 21.89
C HIS A 196 26.54 -7.24 21.26
N SER A 197 27.20 -6.97 20.14
CA SER A 197 28.09 -7.94 19.49
C SER A 197 29.35 -7.28 18.96
N GLU A 198 30.45 -8.03 18.87
CA GLU A 198 31.69 -7.56 18.24
C GLU A 198 31.61 -7.59 16.69
N GLN A 199 30.64 -8.31 16.13
CA GLN A 199 30.51 -8.51 14.68
C GLN A 199 29.04 -8.48 14.24
N ILE A 200 28.78 -8.03 13.00
CA ILE A 200 27.44 -8.09 12.42
C ILE A 200 27.02 -9.54 12.11
N GLY A 201 27.97 -10.36 11.64
CA GLY A 201 27.68 -11.66 11.07
C GLY A 201 26.80 -11.55 9.82
N SER A 202 25.81 -12.42 9.69
CA SER A 202 24.82 -12.43 8.60
C SER A 202 23.48 -11.79 9.00
N LEU A 203 23.48 -10.87 9.97
CA LEU A 203 22.29 -10.21 10.46
C LEU A 203 22.03 -8.92 9.70
N ASP A 204 20.76 -8.70 9.35
CA ASP A 204 20.25 -7.45 8.79
C ASP A 204 18.93 -7.11 9.50
N VAL A 205 18.43 -5.90 9.32
CA VAL A 205 17.11 -5.49 9.78
C VAL A 205 16.05 -6.39 9.16
N GLY A 206 15.17 -6.92 10.00
CA GLY A 206 14.19 -7.95 9.65
C GLY A 206 14.68 -9.38 9.85
N ALA A 207 15.95 -9.60 10.23
CA ALA A 207 16.44 -10.94 10.55
C ALA A 207 15.60 -11.56 11.69
N PRO A 208 15.19 -12.83 11.56
CA PRO A 208 14.26 -13.46 12.49
C PRO A 208 14.91 -13.72 13.85
N LEU A 209 14.13 -13.51 14.91
CA LEU A 209 14.47 -13.89 16.27
C LEU A 209 13.71 -15.16 16.66
N TYR A 210 14.43 -16.18 17.13
CA TYR A 210 13.90 -17.51 17.41
C TYR A 210 13.92 -17.85 18.90
N TYR A 211 12.85 -18.48 19.38
CA TYR A 211 12.80 -19.17 20.65
C TYR A 211 12.40 -20.62 20.39
N ARG A 212 13.24 -21.59 20.78
CA ARG A 212 12.99 -23.03 20.53
C ARG A 212 12.58 -23.34 19.08
N ARG A 213 13.27 -22.73 18.10
CA ARG A 213 13.00 -22.83 16.64
C ARG A 213 11.71 -22.17 16.15
N LEU A 214 10.94 -21.51 17.01
CA LEU A 214 9.78 -20.71 16.62
C LEU A 214 10.22 -19.27 16.40
N GLN A 215 9.85 -18.65 15.28
CA GLN A 215 10.07 -17.22 15.06
C GLN A 215 9.14 -16.43 15.98
N VAL A 216 9.73 -15.66 16.89
CA VAL A 216 9.02 -14.89 17.92
C VAL A 216 9.25 -13.39 17.83
N GLY A 217 10.10 -12.95 16.90
CA GLY A 217 10.49 -11.56 16.78
C GLY A 217 11.41 -11.32 15.61
N GLN A 218 12.04 -10.15 15.60
CA GLN A 218 12.98 -9.74 14.56
C GLN A 218 13.94 -8.64 15.01
N VAL A 219 15.03 -8.47 14.27
CA VAL A 219 15.92 -7.31 14.37
C VAL A 219 15.22 -6.08 13.79
N ILE A 220 15.18 -4.99 14.56
CA ILE A 220 14.53 -3.72 14.17
C ILE A 220 15.54 -2.74 13.59
N SER A 221 16.70 -2.61 14.23
CA SER A 221 17.79 -1.77 13.78
C SER A 221 19.12 -2.30 14.30
N TYR A 222 20.21 -1.86 13.69
CA TYR A 222 21.55 -2.03 14.23
C TYR A 222 22.40 -0.81 13.88
N GLU A 223 23.36 -0.50 14.74
CA GLU A 223 24.30 0.59 14.53
C GLU A 223 25.70 0.19 14.99
N LEU A 224 26.72 0.78 14.38
CA LEU A 224 28.10 0.66 14.84
C LEU A 224 28.24 1.49 16.12
N ASP A 225 28.80 0.88 17.16
CA ASP A 225 29.07 1.56 18.42
C ASP A 225 29.97 2.78 18.19
N LYS A 226 29.82 3.82 19.03
CA LYS A 226 30.62 5.05 18.94
C LYS A 226 32.13 4.82 18.99
N ASN A 227 32.56 3.70 19.57
CA ASN A 227 33.96 3.31 19.67
C ASN A 227 34.48 2.58 18.41
N GLY A 228 33.62 2.25 17.45
CA GLY A 228 33.94 1.57 16.20
C GLY A 228 34.32 0.08 16.35
N ARG A 229 34.11 -0.53 17.52
CA ARG A 229 34.57 -1.90 17.84
C ARG A 229 33.46 -2.93 17.95
N GLY A 230 32.21 -2.50 18.06
CA GLY A 230 31.06 -3.37 18.24
C GLY A 230 29.83 -2.83 17.55
N PHE A 231 28.77 -3.61 17.59
CA PHE A 231 27.46 -3.31 17.02
C PHE A 231 26.40 -3.46 18.10
N THR A 232 25.55 -2.44 18.19
CA THR A 232 24.36 -2.44 19.03
C THR A 232 23.16 -2.78 18.15
N PHE A 233 22.47 -3.88 18.45
CA PHE A 233 21.26 -4.33 17.79
C PHE A 233 20.04 -4.02 18.66
N ASN A 234 19.01 -3.42 18.08
CA ASN A 234 17.70 -3.32 18.70
C ASN A 234 16.83 -4.46 18.14
N VAL A 235 16.33 -5.32 19.02
CA VAL A 235 15.46 -6.43 18.65
C VAL A 235 14.10 -6.29 19.30
N PHE A 236 13.06 -6.75 18.63
CA PHE A 236 11.70 -6.80 19.15
C PHE A 236 11.25 -8.25 19.30
N VAL A 237 10.69 -8.58 20.46
CA VAL A 237 10.05 -9.86 20.75
C VAL A 237 8.56 -9.63 20.88
N ASN A 238 7.78 -10.31 20.05
CA ASN A 238 6.33 -10.19 20.04
C ASN A 238 5.75 -10.78 21.33
N ALA A 239 4.70 -10.13 21.87
CA ALA A 239 3.85 -10.75 22.87
C ALA A 239 3.10 -11.95 22.26
N PRO A 240 2.89 -13.05 23.00
CA PRO A 240 3.21 -13.22 24.42
C PRO A 240 4.63 -13.80 24.66
N TYR A 241 5.50 -13.87 23.65
CA TYR A 241 6.81 -14.53 23.76
C TYR A 241 7.86 -13.71 24.50
N ASP A 242 7.63 -12.40 24.64
CA ASP A 242 8.46 -11.50 25.45
C ASP A 242 8.59 -11.96 26.91
N GLN A 243 7.63 -12.75 27.40
CA GLN A 243 7.67 -13.40 28.73
C GLN A 243 8.78 -14.43 28.90
N TYR A 244 9.31 -14.98 27.81
CA TYR A 244 10.37 -15.98 27.85
C TYR A 244 11.77 -15.36 27.91
N VAL A 245 11.90 -14.05 27.70
CA VAL A 245 13.17 -13.34 27.89
C VAL A 245 13.34 -13.02 29.36
N ARG A 246 14.31 -13.69 29.97
CA ARG A 246 14.73 -13.54 31.37
C ARG A 246 16.09 -12.87 31.46
N GLN A 247 16.46 -12.38 32.65
CA GLN A 247 17.72 -11.65 32.87
C GLN A 247 18.97 -12.47 32.50
N ASN A 248 18.92 -13.79 32.62
CA ASN A 248 20.00 -14.69 32.22
C ASN A 248 19.76 -15.37 30.86
N SER A 249 18.97 -14.76 29.98
CA SER A 249 18.79 -15.29 28.62
C SER A 249 20.07 -15.11 27.82
N LEU A 250 20.43 -16.17 27.11
CA LEU A 250 21.61 -16.22 26.26
C LEU A 250 21.15 -16.04 24.82
N PHE A 251 21.62 -14.98 24.16
CA PHE A 251 21.35 -14.70 22.76
C PHE A 251 22.54 -15.14 21.91
N SER A 252 22.29 -15.90 20.85
CA SER A 252 23.34 -16.36 19.93
C SER A 252 22.93 -16.21 18.48
N HIS A 253 23.90 -16.06 17.58
CA HIS A 253 23.63 -16.21 16.15
C HIS A 253 23.05 -17.60 15.86
N ALA A 254 21.99 -17.65 15.06
CA ALA A 254 21.32 -18.87 14.63
C ALA A 254 21.91 -19.45 13.32
N SER A 255 23.05 -18.94 12.87
CA SER A 255 23.69 -19.33 11.60
C SER A 255 24.28 -20.74 11.70
N GLY A 256 23.70 -21.66 10.93
CA GLY A 256 23.80 -23.11 11.11
C GLY A 256 24.99 -23.81 10.46
N VAL A 257 26.22 -23.37 10.70
CA VAL A 257 27.39 -24.21 10.39
C VAL A 257 28.25 -24.37 11.64
N GLU A 258 27.90 -25.37 12.44
CA GLU A 258 28.76 -25.86 13.54
C GLU A 258 29.76 -26.87 12.96
N PHE A 259 31.00 -26.43 12.74
CA PHE A 259 32.11 -27.34 12.45
C PHE A 259 32.67 -27.90 13.77
N ASN A 260 32.18 -29.06 14.18
CA ASN A 260 32.75 -29.80 15.30
C ASN A 260 33.78 -30.81 14.75
N LEU A 261 35.07 -30.50 14.94
CA LEU A 261 36.16 -31.49 14.82
C LEU A 261 36.35 -32.11 16.21
N ASP A 262 36.00 -33.38 16.35
CA ASP A 262 36.32 -34.15 17.55
C ASP A 262 37.40 -35.20 17.24
N ALA A 263 37.95 -35.83 18.28
CA ALA A 263 38.95 -36.88 18.13
C ALA A 263 38.41 -38.15 17.42
N ASN A 264 37.10 -38.23 17.19
CA ASN A 264 36.41 -39.35 16.52
C ASN A 264 36.12 -39.07 15.04
N GLY A 265 36.38 -37.85 14.54
CA GLY A 265 36.28 -37.47 13.13
C GLY A 265 35.48 -36.20 12.87
N ILE A 266 35.03 -36.03 11.62
CA ILE A 266 34.23 -34.89 11.18
C ILE A 266 32.75 -35.30 11.23
N LYS A 267 31.96 -34.67 12.10
CA LYS A 267 30.51 -34.87 12.14
C LYS A 267 29.81 -33.73 11.39
N LEU A 268 29.44 -33.97 10.14
CA LEU A 268 28.69 -33.01 9.32
C LEU A 268 27.19 -33.31 9.40
N GLN A 269 26.42 -32.49 10.12
CA GLN A 269 24.96 -32.57 10.12
C GLN A 269 24.40 -31.72 8.99
N THR A 270 24.00 -32.37 7.89
CA THR A 270 23.51 -31.74 6.66
C THR A 270 21.98 -31.52 6.67
N GLU A 271 21.43 -31.04 7.79
CA GLU A 271 20.02 -30.62 7.77
C GLU A 271 19.85 -29.45 6.79
N SER A 272 18.84 -29.57 5.92
CA SER A 272 18.52 -28.73 4.76
C SER A 272 19.24 -27.38 4.71
N LEU A 273 20.20 -27.26 3.79
CA LEU A 273 21.00 -26.05 3.50
C LEU A 273 20.13 -24.80 3.24
N ALA A 274 18.89 -24.98 2.78
CA ALA A 274 17.94 -23.90 2.54
C ALA A 274 17.45 -23.20 3.82
N SER A 275 17.50 -23.89 4.97
CA SER A 275 17.07 -23.36 6.28
C SER A 275 18.17 -22.55 7.00
N ILE A 276 19.43 -22.72 6.58
CA ILE A 276 20.64 -22.15 7.18
C ILE A 276 20.96 -20.76 6.60
N LEU A 277 20.47 -20.47 5.38
CA LEU A 277 20.88 -19.31 4.60
C LEU A 277 20.35 -17.97 5.12
N SER A 278 19.35 -17.96 5.99
CA SER A 278 18.71 -16.72 6.42
C SER A 278 19.34 -16.00 7.58
N GLY A 279 20.30 -16.62 8.26
CA GLY A 279 20.79 -16.10 9.52
C GLY A 279 19.64 -15.85 10.51
N GLY A 280 19.97 -15.28 11.65
CA GLY A 280 18.98 -14.95 12.67
C GLY A 280 19.62 -14.97 14.04
N ILE A 281 18.81 -14.68 15.04
CA ILE A 281 19.22 -14.71 16.44
C ILE A 281 18.35 -15.74 17.14
N SER A 282 18.93 -16.63 17.91
CA SER A 282 18.20 -17.50 18.83
C SER A 282 18.45 -17.07 20.26
N PHE A 283 17.45 -17.18 21.13
CA PHE A 283 17.67 -17.07 22.56
C PHE A 283 17.18 -18.29 23.31
N GLU A 284 17.87 -18.59 24.40
CA GLU A 284 17.47 -19.62 25.37
C GLU A 284 17.77 -19.15 26.79
N THR A 285 16.97 -19.61 27.75
CA THR A 285 17.26 -19.42 29.17
C THR A 285 17.75 -20.75 29.73
N PRO A 286 18.97 -20.82 30.30
CA PRO A 286 19.45 -21.99 31.01
C PRO A 286 18.47 -22.43 32.12
N ALA A 287 18.20 -23.73 32.19
CA ALA A 287 17.20 -24.30 33.10
C ALA A 287 17.60 -24.16 34.59
N ASP A 288 18.90 -24.11 34.86
CA ASP A 288 19.43 -24.25 36.22
C ASP A 288 19.26 -22.98 37.07
N ASN A 289 18.93 -21.83 36.46
CA ASN A 289 18.77 -20.55 37.16
C ASN A 289 17.69 -19.67 36.50
N VAL A 290 16.41 -20.03 36.64
CA VAL A 290 15.32 -19.23 36.06
C VAL A 290 15.18 -17.90 36.80
N THR A 291 15.71 -16.81 36.20
CA THR A 291 15.63 -15.45 36.75
C THR A 291 14.31 -14.75 36.42
N GLN A 292 14.10 -13.54 36.94
CA GLN A 292 12.93 -12.72 36.61
C GLN A 292 12.88 -12.39 35.11
N GLN A 293 11.68 -12.08 34.62
CA GLN A 293 11.51 -11.60 33.25
C GLN A 293 12.34 -10.32 33.08
N ALA A 294 13.06 -10.23 31.96
CA ALA A 294 13.84 -9.05 31.63
C ALA A 294 12.92 -7.84 31.41
N ALA A 295 13.35 -6.69 31.93
CA ALA A 295 12.68 -5.42 31.66
C ALA A 295 12.78 -5.06 30.17
N ALA A 296 11.85 -4.23 29.69
CA ALA A 296 11.99 -3.67 28.35
C ALA A 296 13.30 -2.86 28.25
N ASN A 297 13.96 -2.95 27.10
CA ASN A 297 15.27 -2.37 26.81
C ASN A 297 16.41 -2.93 27.67
N ALA A 298 16.24 -4.11 28.27
CA ALA A 298 17.36 -4.80 28.91
C ALA A 298 18.44 -5.14 27.87
N GLU A 299 19.70 -5.04 28.31
CA GLU A 299 20.88 -5.26 27.48
C GLU A 299 21.39 -6.70 27.64
N PHE A 300 21.83 -7.30 26.53
CA PHE A 300 22.38 -8.64 26.47
C PHE A 300 23.58 -8.71 25.53
N THR A 301 24.42 -9.71 25.71
CA THR A 301 25.48 -10.03 24.74
C THR A 301 24.93 -10.99 23.68
N LEU A 302 25.16 -10.68 22.40
CA LEU A 302 24.91 -11.57 21.29
C LEU A 302 26.17 -12.39 20.98
N PHE A 303 26.13 -13.66 21.35
CA PHE A 303 27.24 -14.59 21.19
C PHE A 303 27.35 -15.11 19.75
N PRO A 304 28.58 -15.34 19.23
CA PRO A 304 28.79 -15.87 17.89
C PRO A 304 28.17 -17.26 17.64
N SER A 305 27.98 -18.05 18.69
CA SER A 305 27.35 -19.37 18.62
C SER A 305 26.71 -19.76 19.96
N ARG A 306 25.80 -20.72 19.90
CA ARG A 306 25.16 -21.30 21.09
C ARG A 306 26.20 -21.88 22.05
N GLN A 307 27.19 -22.60 21.53
CA GLN A 307 28.26 -23.19 22.35
C GLN A 307 29.04 -22.12 23.12
N LYS A 308 29.39 -20.98 22.48
CA LYS A 308 30.05 -19.87 23.17
C LYS A 308 29.16 -19.25 24.24
N ALA A 309 27.86 -19.13 23.98
CA ALA A 309 26.90 -18.62 24.96
C ALA A 309 26.83 -19.53 26.19
N LEU A 310 26.80 -20.85 26.00
CA LEU A 310 26.78 -21.86 27.08
C LEU A 310 28.12 -22.07 27.78
N GLN A 311 29.23 -21.62 27.19
CA GLN A 311 30.56 -21.55 27.82
C GLN A 311 30.78 -20.25 28.60
N HIS A 312 29.95 -19.24 28.36
CA HIS A 312 29.89 -18.01 29.11
C HIS A 312 28.81 -17.97 30.23
N PRO A 313 28.62 -19.02 31.06
CA PRO A 313 27.96 -18.81 32.33
C PRO A 313 28.87 -17.94 33.20
N ASP A 314 28.24 -17.08 33.99
CA ASP A 314 28.83 -16.50 35.20
C ASP A 314 29.18 -17.64 36.18
N PHE A 315 30.15 -18.47 35.81
CA PHE A 315 30.76 -19.38 36.76
C PHE A 315 31.61 -18.53 37.68
N GLU A 316 31.41 -18.67 39.00
CA GLU A 316 32.49 -18.42 39.94
C GLU A 316 33.73 -19.12 39.41
N VAL A 317 34.73 -18.36 38.96
CA VAL A 317 36.01 -18.92 38.55
C VAL A 317 36.64 -19.51 39.81
N ARG A 318 36.43 -20.81 40.02
CA ARG A 318 37.11 -21.56 41.06
C ARG A 318 38.49 -21.92 40.52
N ALA A 319 39.46 -21.08 40.83
CA ALA A 319 40.85 -21.36 40.50
C ALA A 319 41.28 -22.66 41.19
N GLY A 320 41.65 -23.67 40.39
CA GLY A 320 42.22 -24.92 40.85
C GLY A 320 43.67 -25.02 40.41
N LEU A 321 44.58 -25.38 41.32
CA LEU A 321 45.96 -25.70 40.99
C LEU A 321 46.06 -27.21 40.72
N MET A 322 46.55 -27.58 39.54
CA MET A 322 46.78 -28.98 39.16
C MET A 322 48.26 -29.22 38.94
N TYR A 323 48.80 -30.28 39.55
CA TYR A 323 50.16 -30.74 39.32
C TYR A 323 50.12 -31.89 38.32
N PHE A 324 50.80 -31.73 37.20
CA PHE A 324 50.94 -32.77 36.19
C PHE A 324 52.34 -33.38 36.33
N ASN A 325 52.40 -34.71 36.49
CA ASN A 325 53.66 -35.46 36.54
C ASN A 325 54.19 -35.81 35.14
N GLU A 326 53.45 -35.43 34.10
CA GLU A 326 53.76 -35.68 32.70
C GLU A 326 53.72 -34.39 31.89
N SER A 327 54.25 -34.43 30.65
CA SER A 327 54.28 -33.28 29.77
C SER A 327 52.87 -32.87 29.35
N VAL A 328 52.48 -31.64 29.70
CA VAL A 328 51.27 -31.00 29.16
C VAL A 328 51.65 -30.36 27.83
N ARG A 329 51.13 -30.89 26.72
CA ARG A 329 51.22 -30.28 25.38
C ARG A 329 49.82 -30.05 24.83
N GLY A 330 49.61 -28.87 24.25
CA GLY A 330 48.44 -28.47 23.49
C GLY A 330 48.87 -27.85 22.18
#